data_AF-A0A970B872-F1
#
_entry.id   AF-A0A970B872-F1
#
_cell.length_a   1.000
_cell.length_b   1.000
_cell.length_c   1.000
_cell.angle_alpha   90.00
_cell.angle_beta   90.00
_cell.angle_gamma   90.00
#
_symmetry.space_group_name_H-M   'P 1'
#
loop_
_entity.id
_entity.type
_entity.pdbx_description
1 polymer ?
#
loop_
_entity_poly.entity_id
_entity_poly.type
_entity_poly.pdbx_seq_one_letter_code
_entity_poly.pdbx_strand_id
1 'polypeptide(L)'
;MIAFDEEVEAARRLLEQRHERVGDFCFYVKEHPRVQCADGRCLSTYDVEVTTKRRGVRVAAYVGGQTPSWLDQFEADLRSRRFVPEGD
;
A
#
# COMPACT_ATOMS: atom_id res chain seq x y z
N MET A 1 6.00 -7.55 13.87
CA MET A 1 5.45 -6.83 12.70
C MET A 1 3.92 -6.75 12.74
N ILE A 2 3.30 -6.55 13.92
CA ILE A 2 1.83 -6.60 14.06
C ILE A 2 1.13 -5.52 13.21
N ALA A 3 1.71 -4.31 13.14
CA ALA A 3 1.13 -3.20 12.39
C ALA A 3 1.04 -3.44 10.87
N PHE A 4 1.99 -4.15 10.25
CA PHE A 4 1.96 -4.37 8.80
C PHE A 4 0.83 -5.31 8.39
N ASP A 5 0.65 -6.42 9.10
CA ASP A 5 -0.46 -7.35 8.85
C ASP A 5 -1.82 -6.64 8.99
N GLU A 6 -2.00 -5.81 10.02
CA GLU A 6 -3.22 -5.01 10.21
C GLU A 6 -3.46 -4.04 9.04
N GLU A 7 -2.41 -3.36 8.57
CA GLU A 7 -2.49 -2.44 7.43
C GLU A 7 -2.78 -3.18 6.12
N VAL A 8 -2.20 -4.37 5.89
CA VAL A 8 -2.50 -5.21 4.73
C VAL A 8 -3.94 -5.71 4.76
N GLU A 9 -4.44 -6.14 5.91
CA GLU A 9 -5.84 -6.56 6.06
C GLU A 9 -6.80 -5.40 5.81
N ALA A 10 -6.47 -4.18 6.24
CA ALA A 10 -7.24 -2.99 5.90
C ALA A 10 -7.21 -2.70 4.39
N ALA A 11 -6.07 -2.84 3.73
CA ALA A 11 -5.96 -2.70 2.27
C ALA A 11 -6.80 -3.73 1.52
N ARG A 12 -6.82 -4.99 1.99
CA ARG A 12 -7.67 -6.06 1.44
C ARG A 12 -9.15 -5.74 1.57
N ARG A 13 -9.59 -5.32 2.76
CA ARG A 13 -10.98 -4.88 2.98
C ARG A 13 -11.37 -3.72 2.08
N LEU A 14 -10.45 -2.79 1.84
CA LEU A 14 -10.68 -1.66 0.95
C LEU A 14 -10.88 -2.11 -0.51
N LEU A 15 -10.08 -3.07 -0.97
CA LEU A 15 -10.28 -3.70 -2.28
C LEU A 15 -11.64 -4.41 -2.36
N GLU A 16 -12.01 -5.18 -1.34
CA GLU A 16 -13.32 -5.87 -1.27
C GLU A 16 -14.49 -4.88 -1.33
N GLN A 17 -14.45 -3.80 -0.54
CA GLN A 17 -15.48 -2.75 -0.52
C GLN A 17 -15.66 -2.07 -1.88
N ARG A 18 -14.60 -2.01 -2.68
CA ARG A 18 -14.61 -1.42 -4.02
C ARG A 18 -14.89 -2.44 -5.13
N HIS A 19 -15.20 -3.68 -4.77
CA HIS A 19 -15.38 -4.81 -5.70
C HIS A 19 -14.15 -5.09 -6.58
N GLU A 20 -12.96 -4.70 -6.10
CA GLU A 20 -11.70 -5.03 -6.74
C GLU A 20 -11.31 -6.48 -6.42
N ARG A 21 -10.61 -7.15 -7.35
CA ARG A 21 -10.16 -8.53 -7.14
C ARG A 21 -8.93 -8.54 -6.24
N VAL A 22 -9.12 -8.80 -4.95
CA VAL A 22 -8.02 -8.89 -3.96
C VAL A 22 -6.86 -9.78 -4.44
N GLY A 23 -7.17 -10.92 -5.09
CA GLY A 23 -6.17 -11.86 -5.60
C GLY A 23 -5.26 -11.32 -6.72
N ASP A 24 -5.65 -10.20 -7.35
CA ASP A 24 -4.81 -9.50 -8.34
C ASP A 24 -3.71 -8.66 -7.68
N PHE A 25 -3.77 -8.40 -6.37
CA PHE A 25 -2.82 -7.55 -5.65
C PHE A 25 -1.89 -8.38 -4.74
N CYS A 26 -0.63 -7.95 -4.63
CA CYS A 26 0.33 -8.48 -3.66
C CYS A 26 1.01 -7.32 -2.92
N PHE A 27 1.13 -7.46 -1.60
CA PHE A 27 1.67 -6.46 -0.70
C PHE A 27 2.95 -7.02 -0.09
N TYR A 28 4.04 -6.26 -0.16
CA TYR A 28 5.35 -6.63 0.36
C TYR A 28 5.88 -5.52 1.24
N VAL A 29 6.50 -5.88 2.36
CA VAL A 29 7.33 -4.95 3.13
C VAL A 29 8.78 -5.12 2.67
N LYS A 30 9.46 -4.04 2.31
CA LYS A 30 10.93 -4.07 2.14
C LYS A 30 11.54 -3.85 3.51
N GLU A 31 12.27 -4.85 4.01
CA GLU A 31 12.72 -5.00 5.40
C GLU A 31 13.78 -4.02 5.90
N HIS A 32 13.63 -2.73 5.63
CA HIS A 32 14.47 -1.70 6.23
C HIS A 32 13.58 -0.76 7.05
N PRO A 33 13.35 -1.04 8.34
CA PRO A 33 12.72 -0.08 9.22
C PRO A 33 13.57 1.19 9.22
N ARG A 34 13.04 2.26 8.63
CA ARG A 34 13.68 3.56 8.60
C ARG A 34 13.16 4.35 9.79
N VAL A 35 14.06 4.71 10.70
CA VAL A 35 13.73 5.66 11.75
C VAL A 35 13.79 7.04 11.12
N GLN A 36 12.63 7.67 10.95
CA GLN A 36 12.54 9.05 10.49
C GLN A 36 12.26 9.94 11.70
N CYS A 37 13.20 10.82 12.02
CA CYS A 37 13.01 11.82 13.07
C CYS A 37 12.64 13.17 12.44
N ALA A 38 11.44 13.66 12.76
CA ALA A 38 10.93 14.97 12.34
C ALA A 38 10.31 15.67 13.57
N ASP A 39 10.55 16.97 13.72
CA ASP A 39 9.97 17.80 14.80
C ASP A 39 10.15 17.21 16.23
N GLY A 40 11.33 16.62 16.50
CA GLY A 40 11.64 16.04 17.81
C GLY A 40 10.94 14.71 18.10
N ARG A 41 10.26 14.10 17.12
CA ARG A 41 9.67 12.77 17.23
C ARG A 41 10.33 11.83 16.22
N CYS A 42 10.73 10.65 16.69
CA CYS A 42 11.25 9.60 15.84
C CYS A 42 10.16 8.56 15.61
N LEU A 43 9.81 8.34 14.34
CA LEU A 43 8.83 7.35 13.90
C LEU A 43 9.57 6.21 13.18
N SER A 44 9.18 4.98 13.50
CA SER A 44 9.63 3.79 12.78
C SER A 44 8.74 3.61 11.55
N THR A 45 9.29 3.95 10.40
CA THR A 45 8.63 3.80 9.09
C THR A 45 9.18 2.58 8.35
N TYR A 46 8.45 2.13 7.34
CA TYR A 46 8.88 1.02 6.50
C TYR A 46 8.33 1.17 5.08
N ASP A 47 9.05 0.64 4.10
CA ASP A 47 8.66 0.71 2.69
C ASP A 47 7.65 -0.42 2.38
N VAL A 48 6.48 -0.05 1.84
CA VAL A 48 5.43 -0.96 1.39
C VAL A 48 5.40 -0.96 -0.13
N GLU A 49 5.56 -2.13 -0.73
CA GLU A 49 5.47 -2.33 -2.17
C GLU A 49 4.17 -3.07 -2.50
N VAL A 50 3.33 -2.46 -3.34
CA VAL A 50 2.10 -3.04 -3.86
C VAL A 50 2.28 -3.34 -5.33
N THR A 51 2.05 -4.59 -5.70
CA THR A 51 2.16 -5.06 -7.08
C THR A 51 0.82 -5.63 -7.55
N THR A 52 0.53 -5.48 -8.85
CA THR A 52 -0.63 -6.14 -9.48
C THR A 52 -0.20 -7.20 -10.50
N LYS A 53 -0.92 -8.32 -10.53
CA LYS A 53 -0.71 -9.44 -11.46
C LYS A 53 -1.35 -9.21 -12.83
N ARG A 54 -2.17 -8.17 -13.01
CA ARG A 54 -2.71 -7.84 -14.33
C ARG A 54 -1.59 -7.37 -15.26
N ARG A 55 -1.70 -7.72 -16.54
CA ARG A 55 -0.63 -7.57 -17.56
C ARG A 55 0.10 -6.22 -17.44
N GLY A 56 1.41 -6.30 -17.22
CA GLY A 56 2.29 -5.15 -16.98
C GLY A 56 2.37 -4.81 -15.49
N VAL A 57 3.26 -5.48 -14.75
CA VAL A 57 3.44 -5.34 -13.29
C VAL A 57 3.55 -3.85 -12.93
N ARG A 58 2.46 -3.25 -12.43
CA ARG A 58 2.48 -1.91 -11.85
C ARG A 58 2.88 -2.04 -10.39
N VAL A 59 4.03 -1.47 -10.07
CA VAL A 59 4.58 -1.40 -8.72
C VAL A 59 4.29 -0.01 -8.16
N ALA A 60 3.62 0.06 -7.03
CA ALA A 60 3.47 1.28 -6.25
C ALA A 60 4.23 1.12 -4.93
N ALA A 61 5.03 2.11 -4.56
CA ALA A 61 5.78 2.13 -3.32
C ALA A 61 5.19 3.20 -2.39
N TYR A 62 4.95 2.81 -1.15
CA TYR A 62 4.45 3.67 -0.10
C TYR A 62 5.30 3.54 1.17
N VAL A 63 5.04 4.40 2.14
CA VAL A 63 5.72 4.37 3.44
C VAL A 63 4.69 4.15 4.53
N GLY A 64 4.77 3.00 5.19
CA GLY A 64 3.98 2.63 6.36
C GLY A 64 4.62 3.09 7.67
N GLY A 65 3.84 3.06 8.76
CA GLY A 65 4.28 3.52 10.08
C GLY A 65 4.27 5.03 10.30
N GLN A 66 3.62 5.79 9.41
CA GLN A 66 3.40 7.24 9.54
C GLN A 66 1.93 7.60 9.35
N THR A 67 1.54 8.81 9.78
CA THR A 67 0.23 9.40 9.51
C THR A 67 0.38 10.58 8.56
N PRO A 68 -0.39 10.67 7.46
CA PRO A 68 -1.45 9.75 7.03
C PRO A 68 -0.91 8.37 6.62
N SER A 69 -1.74 7.32 6.79
CA SER A 69 -1.34 5.95 6.47
C SER A 69 -1.14 5.83 4.96
N TRP A 70 -0.26 4.92 4.53
CA TRP A 70 -0.14 4.57 3.13
C TRP A 70 -1.47 4.07 2.51
N LEU A 71 -2.41 3.61 3.34
CA LEU A 71 -3.76 3.23 2.93
C LEU A 71 -4.53 4.38 2.27
N ASP A 72 -4.38 5.61 2.77
CA ASP A 72 -5.01 6.80 2.16
C ASP A 72 -4.48 7.03 0.74
N GLN A 73 -3.16 6.89 0.56
CA GLN A 73 -2.52 7.02 -0.75
C GLN A 73 -2.92 5.88 -1.69
N PHE A 74 -2.96 4.64 -1.17
CA PHE A 74 -3.40 3.48 -1.92
C PHE A 74 -4.86 3.60 -2.37
N GLU A 75 -5.76 4.09 -1.50
CA GLU A 75 -7.14 4.37 -1.87
C GLU A 75 -7.22 5.43 -2.99
N ALA A 76 -6.44 6.51 -2.86
CA ALA A 76 -6.40 7.57 -3.86
C ALA A 76 -5.91 7.04 -5.22
N ASP A 77 -4.91 6.16 -5.24
CA ASP A 77 -4.39 5.54 -6.45
C ASP A 77 -5.40 4.55 -7.07
N LEU A 78 -6.14 3.80 -6.25
CA LEU A 78 -7.26 2.97 -6.71
C LEU A 78 -8.37 3.82 -7.34
N ARG A 79 -8.75 4.94 -6.71
CA ARG A 79 -9.76 5.88 -7.24
C ARG A 79 -9.30 6.50 -8.57
N SER A 80 -8.01 6.81 -8.69
CA SER A 80 -7.42 7.39 -9.90
C SER A 80 -7.24 6.37 -11.03
N ARG A 81 -7.72 5.13 -10.87
CA ARG A 81 -7.56 4.03 -11.83
C ARG A 81 -6.11 3.76 -12.22
N ARG A 82 -5.16 4.11 -11.34
CA ARG A 82 -3.73 3.93 -11.57
C ARG A 82 -3.34 2.45 -11.71
N PHE A 83 -4.20 1.53 -11.26
CA PHE A 83 -4.04 0.08 -11.38
C PHE A 83 -4.93 -0.58 -12.46
N VAL A 84 -5.72 0.20 -13.21
CA VAL A 84 -6.58 -0.34 -14.28
C VAL A 84 -5.76 -0.46 -15.58
N PRO A 85 -5.80 -1.61 -16.28
CA PRO A 85 -5.17 -1.71 -17.60
C PRO A 85 -5.81 -0.72 -18.56
N GLU A 86 -4.99 -0.08 -19.41
CA GLU A 86 -5.50 0.63 -20.58
C GLU A 86 -6.07 -0.42 -21.56
N GLY A 87 -7.37 -0.34 -21.86
CA GLY A 87 -7.99 -1.08 -22.97
C GLY A 87 -8.91 -2.23 -22.56
N ASP A 88 -10.21 -1.97 -22.72
CA ASP A 88 -11.18 -2.95 -23.26
C ASP A 88 -10.96 -3.03 -24.78
#